data_AF-A0AA95N8H7-F1
#
_entry.id   AF-A0AA95N8H7-F1
#
_cell.length_a   1.000
_cell.length_b   1.000
_cell.length_c   1.000
_cell.angle_alpha   90.00
_cell.angle_beta   90.00
_cell.angle_gamma   90.00
#
_symmetry.space_group_name_H-M   'P 1'
#
loop_
_entity.id
_entity.type
_entity.pdbx_description
1 polymer ?
#
loop_
_entity_poly.entity_id
_entity_poly.type
_entity_poly.pdbx_seq_one_letter_code
_entity_poly.pdbx_strand_id
1 'polypeptide(L)'
;MRVSVGKWTKHKLMLEDERLASFLPDTQYLDKTSLNIMLDKYNQIMVKPCFGYQGRGIIQISSLLDEEFELHIERRKSFVKGKENIYDYLKENHFPRKRQRYIVQQRIPLATINNNPFDVRVMVQKKKDSLEWVVTGKLAKVAANNFVVTNVAKAVLSVEDAIEKSLINNEKKIKDIVADLEEVSVLIAGQLANSYPKKRVYGIDLGIDLEGKVWIIEANLRPALSMFKLLNDGSYETIKSYKRG
;
A
#
# COMPACT_ATOMS: atom_id res chain seq x y z
N MET A 1 -14.06 -18.44 -15.24
CA MET A 1 -14.24 -18.08 -13.81
C MET A 1 -13.75 -16.64 -13.60
N ARG A 2 -14.46 -15.78 -12.86
CA ARG A 2 -14.05 -14.38 -12.67
C ARG A 2 -13.02 -14.27 -11.55
N VAL A 3 -11.80 -13.80 -11.84
CA VAL A 3 -10.77 -13.56 -10.82
C VAL A 3 -11.24 -12.50 -9.82
N SER A 4 -11.07 -12.78 -8.53
CA SER A 4 -11.41 -11.86 -7.43
C SER A 4 -10.60 -10.57 -7.51
N VAL A 5 -11.17 -9.45 -7.05
CA VAL A 5 -10.52 -8.12 -7.04
C VAL A 5 -9.93 -7.74 -5.68
N GLY A 6 -9.99 -8.65 -4.71
CA GLY A 6 -9.55 -8.42 -3.33
C GLY A 6 -8.03 -8.32 -3.19
N LYS A 7 -7.58 -7.67 -2.11
CA LYS A 7 -6.16 -7.49 -1.76
C LYS A 7 -5.38 -8.80 -1.76
N TRP A 8 -5.90 -9.83 -1.09
CA TRP A 8 -5.25 -11.13 -1.01
C TRP A 8 -5.02 -11.77 -2.39
N THR A 9 -6.02 -11.77 -3.26
CA THR A 9 -5.89 -12.35 -4.61
C THR A 9 -4.79 -11.64 -5.41
N LYS A 10 -4.79 -10.31 -5.41
CA LYS A 10 -3.75 -9.54 -6.12
C LYS A 10 -2.36 -9.78 -5.52
N HIS A 11 -2.25 -9.85 -4.20
CA HIS A 11 -1.00 -10.19 -3.52
C HIS A 11 -0.48 -11.55 -3.96
N LYS A 12 -1.33 -12.59 -3.97
CA LYS A 12 -0.96 -13.93 -4.43
C LYS A 12 -0.53 -13.96 -5.90
N LEU A 13 -1.25 -13.26 -6.78
CA LEU A 13 -0.87 -13.16 -8.20
C LEU A 13 0.48 -12.46 -8.39
N MET A 14 0.77 -11.41 -7.61
CA MET A 14 2.08 -10.74 -7.67
C MET A 14 3.20 -11.64 -7.10
N LEU A 15 2.90 -12.45 -6.08
CA LEU A 15 3.86 -13.37 -5.46
C LEU A 15 4.29 -14.52 -6.39
N GLU A 16 3.53 -14.81 -7.45
CA GLU A 16 3.88 -15.80 -8.47
C GLU A 16 5.01 -15.31 -9.41
N ASP A 17 5.32 -14.01 -9.43
CA ASP A 17 6.46 -13.46 -10.16
C ASP A 17 7.63 -13.26 -9.19
N GLU A 18 8.72 -14.02 -9.38
CA GLU A 18 9.91 -13.96 -8.53
C GLU A 18 10.55 -12.57 -8.48
N ARG A 19 10.38 -11.78 -9.55
CA ARG A 19 10.89 -10.40 -9.61
C ARG A 19 10.11 -9.46 -8.69
N LEU A 20 8.87 -9.80 -8.34
CA LEU A 20 8.02 -9.01 -7.44
C LEU A 20 8.05 -9.51 -6.00
N ALA A 21 8.41 -10.78 -5.78
CA ALA A 21 8.35 -11.43 -4.47
C ALA A 21 9.16 -10.69 -3.38
N SER A 22 10.35 -10.18 -3.72
CA SER A 22 11.24 -9.45 -2.79
C SER A 22 10.71 -8.08 -2.35
N PHE A 23 9.77 -7.52 -3.11
CA PHE A 23 9.09 -6.25 -2.83
C PHE A 23 7.78 -6.43 -2.06
N LEU A 24 7.26 -7.65 -1.93
CA LEU A 24 6.01 -7.91 -1.23
C LEU A 24 6.26 -8.09 0.28
N PRO A 25 5.49 -7.40 1.15
CA PRO A 25 5.54 -7.66 2.58
C PRO A 25 4.92 -9.03 2.88
N ASP A 26 5.46 -9.73 3.88
CA ASP A 26 4.86 -10.98 4.37
C ASP A 26 3.39 -10.77 4.72
N THR A 27 2.53 -11.61 4.16
CA THR A 27 1.07 -11.46 4.23
C THR A 27 0.41 -12.82 4.35
N GLN A 28 -0.55 -12.93 5.25
CA GLN A 28 -1.37 -14.12 5.43
C GLN A 28 -2.86 -13.74 5.51
N TYR A 29 -3.75 -14.71 5.28
CA TYR A 29 -5.13 -14.54 5.73
C TYR A 29 -5.14 -14.39 7.24
N LEU A 30 -6.00 -13.50 7.74
CA LEU A 30 -6.15 -13.30 9.17
C LEU A 30 -6.99 -14.41 9.80
N ASP A 31 -6.39 -15.08 10.77
CA ASP A 31 -7.01 -15.89 11.81
C ASP A 31 -6.21 -15.72 13.12
N LYS A 32 -6.61 -16.41 14.19
CA LYS A 32 -5.93 -16.32 15.50
C LYS A 32 -4.47 -16.79 15.42
N THR A 33 -4.18 -17.83 14.65
CA THR A 33 -2.85 -18.44 14.53
C THR A 33 -1.89 -17.53 13.76
N SER A 34 -2.29 -17.10 12.56
CA SER A 34 -1.53 -16.18 11.71
C SER A 34 -1.31 -14.84 12.38
N LEU A 35 -2.28 -14.31 13.13
CA LEU A 35 -2.11 -13.10 13.92
C LEU A 35 -0.95 -13.23 14.91
N ASN A 36 -0.93 -14.32 15.70
CA ASN A 36 0.10 -14.57 16.69
C ASN A 36 1.47 -14.74 16.03
N ILE A 37 1.57 -15.58 14.99
CA ILE A 37 2.81 -15.79 14.24
C ILE A 37 3.37 -14.47 13.72
N MET A 38 2.51 -13.63 13.15
CA MET A 38 2.93 -12.36 12.55
C MET A 38 3.35 -11.32 13.61
N LEU A 39 2.69 -11.29 14.76
CA LEU A 39 3.09 -10.44 15.89
C LEU A 39 4.44 -10.87 16.44
N ASP A 40 4.66 -12.17 16.65
CA ASP A 40 5.92 -12.71 17.17
C ASP A 40 7.09 -12.45 16.20
N LYS A 41 6.81 -12.47 14.89
CA LYS A 41 7.83 -12.25 13.86
C LYS A 41 8.21 -10.77 13.68
N TYR A 42 7.26 -9.85 13.77
CA TYR A 42 7.45 -8.46 13.34
C TYR A 42 7.27 -7.39 14.41
N ASN A 43 6.71 -7.70 15.58
CA ASN A 43 6.27 -6.77 16.64
C ASN A 43 5.21 -5.73 16.21
N GLN A 44 5.15 -5.38 14.93
CA GLN A 44 4.18 -4.45 14.35
C GLN A 44 3.62 -5.01 13.06
N ILE A 45 2.30 -5.05 12.97
CA ILE A 45 1.56 -5.64 11.85
C ILE A 45 0.40 -4.74 11.43
N MET A 46 -0.08 -4.97 10.22
CA MET A 46 -1.25 -4.32 9.63
C MET A 46 -2.33 -5.36 9.39
N VAL A 47 -3.49 -5.19 10.02
CA VAL A 47 -4.71 -5.92 9.71
C VAL A 47 -5.53 -5.12 8.70
N LYS A 48 -5.87 -5.72 7.55
CA LYS A 48 -6.55 -5.03 6.44
C LYS A 48 -7.74 -5.85 5.94
N PRO A 49 -8.91 -5.24 5.65
CA PRO A 49 -10.01 -5.96 5.04
C PRO A 49 -9.63 -6.35 3.61
N CYS A 50 -9.89 -7.60 3.21
CA CYS A 50 -9.60 -8.11 1.86
C CYS A 50 -10.28 -7.29 0.77
N PHE A 51 -11.48 -6.78 1.07
CA PHE A 51 -12.27 -5.92 0.21
C PHE A 51 -12.57 -4.60 0.91
N GLY A 52 -12.40 -3.49 0.22
CA GLY A 52 -12.57 -2.15 0.78
C GLY A 52 -11.78 -1.12 -0.04
N TYR A 53 -11.91 0.14 0.33
CA TYR A 53 -11.25 1.27 -0.33
C TYR A 53 -10.90 2.35 0.70
N GLN A 54 -10.03 3.30 0.31
CA GLN A 54 -9.65 4.47 1.11
C GLN A 54 -9.02 4.16 2.49
N GLY A 55 -8.51 2.94 2.70
CA GLY A 55 -7.87 2.56 3.96
C GLY A 55 -8.81 2.38 5.15
N ARG A 56 -10.13 2.41 4.93
CA ARG A 56 -11.10 2.19 6.01
C ARG A 56 -10.98 0.78 6.57
N GLY A 57 -11.00 0.67 7.90
CA GLY A 57 -10.87 -0.60 8.61
C GLY A 57 -9.47 -1.20 8.61
N ILE A 58 -8.45 -0.43 8.20
CA ILE A 58 -7.05 -0.82 8.41
C ILE A 58 -6.69 -0.54 9.87
N ILE A 59 -6.06 -1.51 10.52
CA ILE A 59 -5.68 -1.48 11.92
C ILE A 59 -4.19 -1.79 12.00
N GLN A 60 -3.39 -0.89 12.56
CA GLN A 60 -2.02 -1.22 12.96
C GLN A 60 -2.07 -1.81 14.35
N ILE A 61 -1.35 -2.90 14.58
CA ILE A 61 -1.19 -3.52 15.90
C ILE A 61 0.28 -3.51 16.24
N SER A 62 0.63 -2.99 17.42
CA SER A 62 2.00 -2.90 17.90
C SER A 62 2.10 -3.58 19.27
N SER A 63 3.01 -4.55 19.40
CA SER A 63 3.38 -5.14 20.69
C SER A 63 4.10 -4.09 21.55
N LEU A 64 3.68 -3.95 22.80
CA LEU A 64 4.30 -3.12 23.83
C LEU A 64 4.90 -4.01 24.93
N LEU A 65 5.29 -3.41 26.05
CA LEU A 65 5.74 -4.13 27.24
C LEU A 65 4.56 -4.80 27.96
N ASP A 66 4.86 -5.76 28.84
CA ASP A 66 3.89 -6.43 29.73
C ASP A 66 2.68 -7.06 29.01
N GLU A 67 2.91 -7.65 27.83
CA GLU A 67 1.87 -8.28 26.99
C GLU A 67 0.71 -7.32 26.65
N GLU A 68 1.00 -6.02 26.58
CA GLU A 68 0.06 -5.00 26.10
C GLU A 68 0.25 -4.74 24.60
N PHE A 69 -0.85 -4.48 23.89
CA PHE A 69 -0.86 -4.25 22.46
C PHE A 69 -1.62 -2.97 22.12
N GLU A 70 -0.97 -2.05 21.42
CA GLU A 70 -1.62 -0.85 20.87
C GLU A 70 -2.29 -1.18 19.54
N LEU A 71 -3.59 -0.92 19.44
CA LEU A 71 -4.36 -0.96 18.21
C LEU A 71 -4.61 0.47 17.75
N HIS A 72 -4.05 0.83 16.60
CA HIS A 72 -4.18 2.15 16.01
C HIS A 72 -5.08 2.10 14.77
N ILE A 73 -6.24 2.76 14.86
CA ILE A 73 -7.28 2.81 13.82
C ILE A 73 -7.59 4.27 13.52
N GLU A 74 -7.32 4.69 12.28
CA GLU A 74 -7.45 6.09 11.86
C GLU A 74 -6.66 7.06 12.76
N ARG A 75 -7.31 7.73 13.70
CA ARG A 75 -6.69 8.64 14.70
C ARG A 75 -6.82 8.14 16.14
N ARG A 76 -7.45 6.98 16.33
CA ARG A 76 -7.80 6.43 17.64
C ARG A 76 -6.83 5.31 17.98
N LYS A 77 -6.45 5.28 19.25
CA LYS A 77 -5.67 4.20 19.84
C LYS A 77 -6.52 3.50 20.88
N SER A 78 -6.48 2.18 20.88
CA SER A 78 -6.99 1.34 21.97
C SER A 78 -5.90 0.36 22.39
N PHE A 79 -6.03 -0.19 23.60
CA PHE A 79 -5.05 -1.08 24.18
C PHE A 79 -5.73 -2.39 24.57
N VAL A 80 -5.08 -3.50 24.25
CA VAL A 80 -5.54 -4.86 24.60
C VAL A 80 -4.42 -5.55 25.36
N LYS A 81 -4.74 -6.15 26.50
CA LYS A 81 -3.81 -6.98 27.26
C LYS A 81 -3.96 -8.45 26.86
N GLY A 82 -2.84 -9.15 26.75
CA GLY A 82 -2.80 -10.55 26.37
C GLY A 82 -2.97 -10.74 24.87
N LYS A 83 -1.96 -11.34 24.24
CA LYS A 83 -1.95 -11.63 22.79
C LYS A 83 -3.15 -12.46 22.35
N GLU A 84 -3.61 -13.36 23.22
CA GLU A 84 -4.74 -14.26 23.00
C GLU A 84 -6.10 -13.56 22.85
N ASN A 85 -6.23 -12.32 23.36
CA ASN A 85 -7.49 -11.56 23.36
C ASN A 85 -7.64 -10.68 22.11
N ILE A 86 -6.54 -10.40 21.39
CA ILE A 86 -6.53 -9.44 20.27
C ILE A 86 -7.50 -9.88 19.18
N TYR A 87 -7.47 -11.14 18.76
CA TYR A 87 -8.31 -11.61 17.65
C TYR A 87 -9.80 -11.50 17.97
N ASP A 88 -10.19 -11.86 19.20
CA ASP A 88 -11.59 -11.80 19.64
C ASP A 88 -12.04 -10.34 19.80
N TYR A 89 -11.19 -9.47 20.35
CA TYR A 89 -11.42 -8.02 20.39
C TYR A 89 -11.65 -7.42 18.98
N LEU A 90 -10.80 -7.76 18.01
CA LEU A 90 -10.95 -7.29 16.62
C LEU A 90 -12.28 -7.73 16.01
N LYS A 91 -12.66 -9.00 16.26
CA LYS A 91 -13.89 -9.59 15.72
C LYS A 91 -15.14 -8.91 16.29
N GLU A 92 -15.15 -8.61 17.57
CA GLU A 92 -16.28 -7.99 18.26
C GLU A 92 -16.42 -6.50 17.93
N ASN A 93 -15.30 -5.77 17.87
CA ASN A 93 -15.31 -4.31 17.82
C ASN A 93 -15.09 -3.73 16.43
N HIS A 94 -14.44 -4.48 15.53
CA HIS A 94 -13.92 -3.91 14.27
C HIS A 94 -14.31 -4.67 13.01
N PHE A 95 -14.90 -5.86 13.09
CA PHE A 95 -15.31 -6.64 11.92
C PHE A 95 -16.83 -6.50 11.69
N PRO A 96 -17.29 -5.50 10.92
CA PRO A 96 -18.70 -5.15 10.81
C PRO A 96 -19.58 -6.21 10.12
N ARG A 97 -18.98 -7.24 9.51
CA ARG A 97 -19.70 -8.28 8.76
C ARG A 97 -19.08 -9.65 9.04
N LYS A 98 -19.91 -10.61 9.46
CA LYS A 98 -19.50 -12.00 9.75
C LYS A 98 -18.74 -12.71 8.60
N ARG A 99 -18.89 -12.25 7.35
CA ARG A 99 -18.25 -12.85 6.15
C ARG A 99 -17.13 -12.01 5.54
N GLN A 100 -16.79 -10.87 6.12
CA GLN A 100 -15.68 -10.06 5.62
C GLN A 100 -14.37 -10.75 5.97
N ARG A 101 -13.58 -11.11 4.96
CA ARG A 101 -12.22 -11.65 5.16
C ARG A 101 -11.23 -10.51 5.39
N TYR A 102 -10.22 -10.78 6.20
CA TYR A 102 -9.10 -9.89 6.49
C TYR A 102 -7.78 -10.58 6.16
N ILE A 103 -6.76 -9.78 5.96
CA ILE A 103 -5.36 -10.21 5.91
C ILE A 103 -4.60 -9.60 7.09
N VAL A 104 -3.58 -10.30 7.55
CA VAL A 104 -2.53 -9.77 8.40
C VAL A 104 -1.27 -9.63 7.55
N GLN A 105 -0.61 -8.48 7.66
CA GLN A 105 0.54 -8.12 6.83
C GLN A 105 1.62 -7.48 7.70
N GLN A 106 2.89 -7.75 7.39
CA GLN A 106 4.02 -7.05 7.98
C GLN A 106 3.83 -5.52 7.87
N ARG A 107 4.08 -4.77 8.94
CA ARG A 107 4.15 -3.31 8.85
C ARG A 107 5.45 -2.92 8.12
N ILE A 108 5.30 -2.15 7.06
CA ILE A 108 6.45 -1.52 6.37
C ILE A 108 6.83 -0.25 7.15
N PRO A 109 8.09 -0.09 7.61
CA PRO A 109 8.55 1.11 8.30
C PRO A 109 8.80 2.23 7.29
N LEU A 110 7.72 2.85 6.82
CA LEU A 110 7.79 3.89 5.79
C LEU A 110 8.68 5.07 6.21
N ALA A 111 9.43 5.60 5.24
CA ALA A 111 10.11 6.87 5.35
C ALA A 111 9.12 7.98 5.71
N THR A 112 9.62 9.00 6.42
CA THR A 112 8.78 10.06 6.97
C THR A 112 9.28 11.46 6.59
N ILE A 113 8.33 12.38 6.48
CA ILE A 113 8.55 13.82 6.34
C ILE A 113 7.95 14.48 7.58
N ASN A 114 8.78 15.13 8.40
CA ASN A 114 8.36 15.70 9.68
C ASN A 114 7.56 14.70 10.53
N ASN A 115 8.07 13.48 10.71
CA ASN A 115 7.45 12.36 11.43
C ASN A 115 6.13 11.82 10.83
N ASN A 116 5.75 12.24 9.63
CA ASN A 116 4.56 11.72 8.96
C ASN A 116 4.98 10.75 7.86
N PRO A 117 4.49 9.50 7.87
CA PRO A 117 4.83 8.53 6.83
C PRO A 117 4.30 8.99 5.48
N PHE A 118 5.00 8.62 4.42
CA PHE A 118 4.52 8.80 3.05
C PHE A 118 4.66 7.51 2.25
N ASP A 119 3.79 7.36 1.26
CA ASP A 119 3.88 6.31 0.24
C ASP A 119 3.71 6.98 -1.14
N VAL A 120 4.03 6.22 -2.19
CA VAL A 120 4.00 6.68 -3.58
C VAL A 120 2.84 6.02 -4.31
N ARG A 121 2.03 6.84 -4.99
CA ARG A 121 1.05 6.38 -5.98
C ARG A 121 1.66 6.49 -7.36
N VAL A 122 1.82 5.37 -8.05
CA VAL A 122 2.20 5.30 -9.46
C VAL A 122 1.00 4.91 -10.30
N MET A 123 0.75 5.66 -11.37
CA MET A 123 -0.26 5.36 -12.39
C MET A 123 0.41 4.66 -13.56
N VAL A 124 -0.07 3.45 -13.87
CA VAL A 124 0.42 2.67 -15.00
C VAL A 124 -0.73 2.42 -15.96
N GLN A 125 -0.54 2.76 -17.23
CA GLN A 125 -1.58 2.69 -18.24
C GLN A 125 -1.06 2.13 -19.57
N LYS A 126 -1.99 1.61 -20.35
CA LYS A 126 -1.79 1.31 -21.76
C LYS A 126 -2.89 1.91 -22.61
N LYS A 127 -2.55 2.33 -23.83
CA LYS A 127 -3.53 2.78 -24.83
C LYS A 127 -4.41 1.60 -25.28
N LYS A 128 -5.54 1.86 -25.93
CA LYS A 128 -6.54 0.85 -26.29
C LYS A 128 -5.95 -0.25 -27.15
N ASP A 129 -5.10 0.14 -28.10
CA ASP A 129 -4.51 -0.73 -29.12
C ASP A 129 -3.01 -0.97 -28.88
N SER A 130 -2.54 -0.78 -27.64
CA SER A 130 -1.14 -1.07 -27.25
C SER A 130 -1.07 -2.20 -26.21
N LEU A 131 -0.03 -3.00 -26.30
CA LEU A 131 0.35 -3.99 -25.28
C LEU A 131 1.32 -3.42 -24.24
N GLU A 132 1.89 -2.25 -24.50
CA GLU A 132 2.92 -1.62 -23.67
C GLU A 132 2.29 -0.92 -22.46
N TRP A 133 2.78 -1.27 -21.27
CA TRP A 133 2.45 -0.61 -20.02
C TRP A 133 3.44 0.52 -19.74
N VAL A 134 2.93 1.72 -19.51
CA VAL A 134 3.72 2.93 -19.31
C VAL A 134 3.33 3.61 -18.01
N VAL A 135 4.32 4.11 -17.26
CA VAL A 135 4.09 5.01 -16.13
C VAL A 135 3.64 6.37 -16.66
N THR A 136 2.42 6.77 -16.32
CA THR A 136 1.82 8.03 -16.81
C THR A 136 1.78 9.13 -15.76
N GLY A 137 2.12 8.80 -14.52
CA GLY A 137 2.27 9.76 -13.43
C GLY A 137 2.65 9.08 -12.13
N LYS A 138 3.38 9.79 -11.29
CA LYS A 138 3.74 9.37 -9.93
C LYS A 138 3.56 10.54 -8.96
N LEU A 139 3.15 10.25 -7.73
CA LEU A 139 3.03 11.25 -6.67
C LEU A 139 3.32 10.63 -5.31
N ALA A 140 3.83 11.41 -4.38
CA ALA A 140 3.95 11.03 -2.98
C ALA A 140 2.75 11.55 -2.17
N LYS A 141 2.19 10.72 -1.29
CA LYS A 141 1.09 11.08 -0.39
C LYS A 141 1.63 11.12 1.04
N VAL A 142 1.72 12.31 1.62
CA VAL A 142 2.16 12.47 3.02
C VAL A 142 0.96 12.31 3.93
N ALA A 143 0.99 11.34 4.85
CA ALA A 143 -0.10 11.10 5.78
C ALA A 143 -0.42 12.33 6.64
N ALA A 144 -1.69 12.50 6.97
CA ALA A 144 -2.10 13.47 7.98
C ALA A 144 -1.55 13.11 9.36
N ASN A 145 -1.39 14.12 10.23
CA ASN A 145 -0.83 13.94 11.56
C ASN A 145 -1.61 12.87 12.34
N ASN A 146 -0.86 11.98 12.99
CA ASN A 146 -1.36 10.84 13.77
C ASN A 146 -2.12 9.77 12.98
N PHE A 147 -2.04 9.75 11.64
CA PHE A 147 -2.52 8.62 10.85
C PHE A 147 -1.39 7.64 10.54
N VAL A 148 -1.69 6.34 10.66
CA VAL A 148 -0.80 5.25 10.20
C VAL A 148 -0.93 4.93 8.72
N VAL A 149 -1.99 5.43 8.06
CA VAL A 149 -2.24 5.25 6.62
C VAL A 149 -2.23 6.59 5.90
N THR A 150 -1.70 6.60 4.67
CA THR A 150 -1.52 7.81 3.83
C THR A 150 -2.74 8.15 2.98
N ASN A 151 -3.82 7.35 3.04
CA ASN A 151 -5.04 7.58 2.26
C ASN A 151 -5.75 8.88 2.64
N VAL A 152 -5.52 9.39 3.85
CA VAL A 152 -5.84 10.76 4.24
C VAL A 152 -4.53 11.53 4.18
N ALA A 153 -4.24 12.08 3.01
CA ALA A 153 -3.02 12.84 2.77
C ALA A 153 -3.21 14.29 3.20
N LYS A 154 -2.28 14.84 3.99
CA LYS A 154 -2.22 16.29 4.27
C LYS A 154 -1.50 17.07 3.16
N ALA A 155 -0.65 16.38 2.42
CA ALA A 155 0.11 16.95 1.31
C ALA A 155 0.31 15.91 0.22
N VAL A 156 0.36 16.40 -1.02
CA VAL A 156 0.76 15.65 -2.21
C VAL A 156 1.96 16.36 -2.80
N LEU A 157 3.03 15.61 -3.06
CA LEU A 157 4.31 16.12 -3.55
C LEU A 157 4.77 15.30 -4.77
N SER A 158 5.72 15.83 -5.53
CA SER A 158 6.54 14.98 -6.42
C SER A 158 7.26 13.92 -5.58
N VAL A 159 7.67 12.82 -6.22
CA VAL A 159 8.37 11.74 -5.49
C VAL A 159 9.74 12.22 -5.04
N GLU A 160 10.41 12.96 -5.91
CA GLU A 160 11.72 13.57 -5.70
C GLU A 160 11.69 14.53 -4.50
N ASP A 161 10.75 15.49 -4.48
CA ASP A 161 10.58 16.42 -3.35
C ASP A 161 10.30 15.68 -2.03
N ALA A 162 9.50 14.61 -2.08
CA ALA A 162 9.16 13.86 -0.89
C ALA A 162 10.38 13.16 -0.30
N ILE A 163 11.21 12.56 -1.16
CA ILE A 163 12.47 11.92 -0.73
C ILE A 163 13.45 12.97 -0.19
N GLU A 164 13.63 14.10 -0.88
CA GLU A 164 14.50 15.20 -0.45
C GLU A 164 14.09 15.79 0.92
N LYS A 165 12.78 15.89 1.19
CA LYS A 165 12.24 16.40 2.46
C LYS A 165 12.17 15.34 3.56
N SER A 166 12.55 14.10 3.28
CA SER A 166 12.45 12.99 4.22
C SER A 166 13.79 12.66 4.88
N LEU A 167 13.74 11.75 5.86
CA LEU A 167 14.94 11.24 6.53
C LEU A 167 15.87 10.41 5.63
N ILE A 168 15.45 10.06 4.41
CA ILE A 168 16.24 9.27 3.45
C ILE A 168 16.85 10.12 2.33
N ASN A 169 16.95 11.44 2.54
CA ASN A 169 17.53 12.37 1.57
C ASN A 169 18.98 12.02 1.24
N ASN A 170 19.19 11.42 0.06
CA ASN A 170 20.48 11.13 -0.51
C ASN A 170 20.36 11.17 -2.04
N GLU A 171 20.95 12.17 -2.69
CA GLU A 171 20.81 12.42 -4.13
C GLU A 171 21.11 11.20 -5.00
N LYS A 172 22.13 10.40 -4.64
CA LYS A 172 22.48 9.20 -5.41
C LYS A 172 21.38 8.14 -5.30
N LYS A 173 20.73 8.02 -4.13
CA LYS A 173 19.62 7.08 -3.91
C LYS A 173 18.32 7.53 -4.58
N ILE A 174 18.07 8.83 -4.77
CA ILE A 174 16.79 9.31 -5.33
C ILE A 174 16.52 8.70 -6.71
N LYS A 175 17.52 8.75 -7.60
CA LYS A 175 17.39 8.21 -8.97
C LYS A 175 17.10 6.71 -8.97
N ASP A 176 17.82 5.96 -8.15
CA ASP A 176 17.68 4.51 -8.04
C ASP A 176 16.28 4.15 -7.48
N ILE A 177 15.84 4.84 -6.42
CA ILE A 177 14.49 4.64 -5.84
C ILE A 177 13.40 4.94 -6.87
N VAL A 178 13.53 6.04 -7.62
CA VAL A 178 12.55 6.41 -8.66
C VAL A 178 12.52 5.36 -9.78
N ALA A 179 13.69 4.86 -10.20
CA ALA A 179 13.76 3.78 -11.19
C ALA A 179 13.09 2.50 -10.69
N ASP A 180 13.37 2.08 -9.45
CA ASP A 180 12.75 0.91 -8.82
C ASP A 180 11.22 1.06 -8.74
N LEU A 181 10.72 2.25 -8.35
CA LEU A 181 9.28 2.53 -8.29
C LEU A 181 8.61 2.36 -9.66
N GLU A 182 9.26 2.81 -10.74
CA GLU A 182 8.75 2.71 -12.10
C GLU A 182 8.80 1.27 -12.62
N GLU A 183 9.94 0.59 -12.47
CA GLU A 183 10.14 -0.78 -12.90
C GLU A 183 9.16 -1.74 -12.21
N VAL A 184 9.10 -1.69 -10.87
CA VAL A 184 8.17 -2.52 -10.08
C VAL A 184 6.72 -2.26 -10.49
N SER A 185 6.36 -1.00 -10.76
CA SER A 185 5.00 -0.65 -11.18
C SER A 185 4.62 -1.25 -12.53
N VAL A 186 5.54 -1.22 -13.50
CA VAL A 186 5.33 -1.82 -14.84
C VAL A 186 5.26 -3.35 -14.74
N LEU A 187 6.14 -3.98 -13.95
CA LEU A 187 6.11 -5.41 -13.69
C LEU A 187 4.77 -5.86 -13.07
N ILE A 188 4.27 -5.13 -12.07
CA ILE A 188 2.95 -5.41 -11.48
C ILE A 188 1.83 -5.31 -12.53
N ALA A 189 1.84 -4.26 -13.37
CA ALA A 189 0.81 -4.09 -14.39
C ALA A 189 0.83 -5.24 -15.42
N GLY A 190 2.02 -5.67 -15.83
CA GLY A 190 2.21 -6.85 -16.69
C GLY A 190 1.69 -8.13 -16.03
N GLN A 191 2.11 -8.42 -14.80
CA GLN A 191 1.72 -9.63 -14.07
C GLN A 191 0.19 -9.71 -13.86
N LEU A 192 -0.43 -8.59 -13.49
CA LEU A 192 -1.86 -8.53 -13.27
C LEU A 192 -2.69 -8.50 -14.56
N ALA A 193 -2.09 -8.18 -15.72
CA ALA A 193 -2.81 -8.08 -17.00
C ALA A 193 -3.44 -9.43 -17.40
N ASN A 194 -2.74 -10.53 -17.14
CA ASN A 194 -3.20 -11.90 -17.48
C ASN A 194 -4.50 -12.26 -16.74
N SER A 195 -4.60 -11.87 -15.47
CA SER A 195 -5.78 -12.13 -14.64
C SER A 195 -6.90 -11.11 -14.83
N TYR A 196 -6.58 -9.91 -15.33
CA TYR A 196 -7.53 -8.83 -15.53
C TYR A 196 -7.44 -8.22 -16.94
N PRO A 197 -7.70 -8.99 -18.02
CA PRO A 197 -7.42 -8.59 -19.41
C PRO A 197 -8.20 -7.37 -19.88
N LYS A 198 -9.33 -7.05 -19.25
CA LYS A 198 -10.14 -5.85 -19.54
C LYS A 198 -9.58 -4.57 -18.91
N LYS A 199 -8.48 -4.65 -18.15
CA LYS A 199 -7.85 -3.50 -17.50
C LYS A 199 -6.78 -2.88 -18.40
N ARG A 200 -6.81 -1.55 -18.45
CA ARG A 200 -5.81 -0.70 -19.13
C ARG A 200 -5.17 0.32 -18.19
N VAL A 201 -5.51 0.24 -16.91
CA VAL A 201 -5.04 1.17 -15.88
C VAL A 201 -4.94 0.46 -14.54
N TYR A 202 -3.83 0.71 -13.86
CA TYR A 202 -3.60 0.35 -12.47
C TYR A 202 -3.08 1.58 -11.73
N GLY A 203 -3.46 1.70 -10.46
CA GLY A 203 -2.79 2.62 -9.53
C GLY A 203 -2.09 1.79 -8.48
N ILE A 204 -0.77 1.83 -8.50
CA ILE A 204 0.08 1.06 -7.61
C ILE A 204 0.44 1.96 -6.43
N ASP A 205 0.12 1.52 -5.22
CA ASP A 205 0.59 2.14 -3.99
C ASP A 205 1.86 1.39 -3.54
N LEU A 206 2.98 2.11 -3.50
CA LEU A 206 4.30 1.62 -3.14
C LEU A 206 4.82 2.36 -1.90
N GLY A 207 5.45 1.66 -0.97
CA GLY A 207 6.16 2.25 0.15
C GLY A 207 7.64 2.38 -0.14
N ILE A 208 8.29 3.31 0.54
CA ILE A 208 9.75 3.40 0.62
C ILE A 208 10.09 3.31 2.10
N ASP A 209 10.97 2.40 2.51
CA ASP A 209 11.39 2.29 3.90
C ASP A 209 12.57 3.23 4.24
N LEU A 210 13.04 3.14 5.49
CA LEU A 210 14.13 3.98 6.01
C LEU A 210 15.49 3.72 5.33
N GLU A 211 15.66 2.61 4.61
CA GLU A 211 16.89 2.29 3.89
C GLU A 211 16.83 2.72 2.42
N GLY A 212 15.63 3.08 1.95
CA GLY A 212 15.32 3.40 0.56
C GLY A 212 14.75 2.22 -0.22
N LYS A 213 14.49 1.07 0.41
CA LYS A 213 13.94 -0.08 -0.30
C LYS A 213 12.46 0.16 -0.62
N VAL A 214 12.08 -0.18 -1.86
CA VAL A 214 10.70 -0.15 -2.34
C VAL A 214 9.91 -1.35 -1.83
N TRP A 215 8.64 -1.13 -1.48
CA TRP A 215 7.71 -2.16 -1.03
C TRP A 215 6.36 -2.02 -1.72
N ILE A 216 5.72 -3.13 -2.07
CA ILE A 216 4.39 -3.16 -2.66
C ILE A 216 3.34 -3.11 -1.55
N ILE A 217 2.55 -2.03 -1.48
CA ILE A 217 1.46 -1.90 -0.51
C ILE A 217 0.16 -2.46 -1.09
N GLU A 218 -0.26 -1.97 -2.26
CA GLU A 218 -1.49 -2.41 -2.93
C GLU A 218 -1.50 -2.06 -4.43
N ALA A 219 -2.07 -2.95 -5.26
CA ALA A 219 -2.44 -2.64 -6.63
C ALA A 219 -3.95 -2.34 -6.75
N ASN A 220 -4.32 -1.16 -7.27
CA ASN A 220 -5.70 -0.73 -7.44
C ASN A 220 -6.17 -0.87 -8.90
N LEU A 221 -7.24 -1.63 -9.13
CA LEU A 221 -7.80 -1.87 -10.46
C LEU A 221 -8.70 -0.73 -11.00
N ARG A 222 -8.99 0.27 -10.16
CA ARG A 222 -9.84 1.44 -10.44
C ARG A 222 -9.31 2.64 -9.64
N PRO A 223 -8.10 3.13 -9.95
CA PRO A 223 -7.50 4.20 -9.16
C PRO A 223 -8.20 5.54 -9.39
N ALA A 224 -8.22 6.38 -8.35
CA ALA A 224 -8.67 7.76 -8.43
C ALA A 224 -7.56 8.66 -8.98
N LEU A 225 -7.95 9.64 -9.78
CA LEU A 225 -7.05 10.59 -10.47
C LEU A 225 -6.97 11.95 -9.79
N SER A 226 -7.84 12.22 -8.81
CA SER A 226 -8.03 13.57 -8.25
C SER A 226 -6.76 14.15 -7.63
N MET A 227 -5.91 13.32 -7.02
CA MET A 227 -4.66 13.77 -6.38
C MET A 227 -3.63 14.29 -7.39
N PHE A 228 -3.62 13.79 -8.63
CA PHE A 228 -2.69 14.25 -9.66
C PHE A 228 -2.98 15.69 -10.11
N LYS A 229 -4.20 16.20 -9.90
CA LYS A 229 -4.50 17.62 -10.13
C LYS A 229 -3.72 18.56 -9.22
N LEU A 230 -3.23 18.06 -8.08
CA LEU A 230 -2.54 18.88 -7.08
C LEU A 230 -1.06 19.11 -7.43
N LEU A 231 -0.48 18.32 -8.34
CA LEU A 231 0.93 18.42 -8.72
C LEU A 231 1.23 19.51 -9.76
N ASN A 232 0.28 19.84 -10.63
CA ASN A 232 0.46 20.81 -11.72
C ASN A 232 1.72 20.56 -12.60
N ASP A 233 2.14 19.30 -12.77
CA ASP A 233 3.35 18.87 -13.50
C ASP A 233 3.05 18.25 -14.88
N GLY A 234 1.79 18.35 -15.34
CA GLY A 234 1.33 17.75 -16.59
C GLY A 234 0.91 16.28 -16.50
N SER A 235 1.26 15.56 -15.42
CA SER A 235 0.92 14.14 -15.24
C SER A 235 -0.59 13.88 -15.32
N TYR A 236 -1.41 14.79 -14.77
CA TYR A 236 -2.86 14.69 -14.83
C TYR A 236 -3.41 14.65 -16.26
N GLU A 237 -2.86 15.44 -17.17
CA GLU A 237 -3.29 15.48 -18.57
C GLU A 237 -2.77 14.29 -19.37
N THR A 238 -1.54 13.83 -19.08
CA THR A 238 -0.99 12.57 -19.62
C THR A 238 -1.88 11.39 -19.24
N ILE A 239 -2.27 11.27 -17.96
CA ILE A 239 -3.15 10.19 -17.50
C ILE A 239 -4.51 10.21 -18.24
N LYS A 240 -5.07 11.40 -18.46
CA LYS A 240 -6.32 11.57 -19.22
C LYS A 240 -6.17 11.21 -20.69
N SER A 241 -5.04 11.51 -21.33
CA SER A 241 -4.81 11.17 -22.74
C SER A 241 -4.78 9.66 -22.95
N TYR A 242 -4.11 8.91 -22.06
CA TYR A 242 -4.07 7.44 -22.08
C TYR A 242 -5.42 6.78 -21.83
N LYS A 243 -6.33 7.44 -21.11
CA LYS A 243 -7.70 6.94 -20.91
C LYS A 243 -8.55 7.08 -22.18
N ARG A 244 -8.29 8.12 -22.98
CA ARG A 244 -9.02 8.43 -24.22
C ARG A 244 -8.49 7.61 -25.41
N GLY A 245 -7.17 7.48 -25.51
CA GLY A 245 -6.50 6.60 -26.47
C GLY A 245 -6.60 5.13 -26.10
#